data_AF-A0A6N8HQZ2-F1
#
_entry.id   AF-A0A6N8HQZ2-F1
#
_cell.length_a   1.000
_cell.length_b   1.000
_cell.length_c   1.000
_cell.angle_alpha   90.00
_cell.angle_beta   90.00
_cell.angle_gamma   90.00
#
_symmetry.space_group_name_H-M   'P 1'
#
loop_
_entity.id
_entity.type
_entity.pdbx_description
1 polymer ?
#
loop_
_entity_poly.entity_id
_entity_poly.type
_entity_poly.pdbx_seq_one_letter_code
_entity_poly.pdbx_strand_id
1 'polypeptide(L)'
;MEKVSHEPFQYTNRRQKSEKVFGYIILILFGLGSLGAIFFGVYLLFLENDEWIASCFLIPSGLLLLWIAWIAYVHNVRKKDIIYDYVLYENGVAEEWHDQKGNKVKENQITFGDMDKVLIGNYVDRMPGGKGRIDYFRFGVLVIVMYQNNYFMQHIFQADELTVWLSRMRDKDISLFYTPYDLKQAFLDRAQFDIDFNNIKGIPWEEVEQEPRLAKRCIAIHLQNGKMKT
;
A
#
# COMPACT_ATOMS: atom_id res chain seq x y z
N MET A 1 -5.73 -31.47 21.88
CA MET A 1 -5.90 -30.06 21.48
C MET A 1 -6.76 -30.05 20.24
N GLU A 2 -7.89 -29.36 20.28
CA GLU A 2 -8.79 -29.19 19.13
C GLU A 2 -8.06 -28.32 18.09
N LYS A 3 -8.04 -28.75 16.82
CA LYS A 3 -7.41 -27.96 15.75
C LYS A 3 -8.28 -26.73 15.50
N VAL A 4 -7.81 -25.56 15.91
CA VAL A 4 -8.46 -24.28 15.60
C VAL A 4 -8.21 -23.97 14.13
N SER A 5 -9.24 -24.11 13.30
CA SER A 5 -9.20 -23.77 11.88
C SER A 5 -9.48 -22.28 11.70
N HIS A 6 -8.59 -21.57 11.01
CA HIS A 6 -8.72 -20.14 10.73
C HIS A 6 -9.03 -19.89 9.25
N GLU A 7 -9.98 -19.01 8.94
CA GLU A 7 -10.25 -18.61 7.55
C GLU A 7 -9.06 -17.86 6.92
N PRO A 8 -8.76 -18.00 5.63
CA PRO A 8 -7.64 -17.29 5.01
C PRO A 8 -7.79 -15.77 5.11
N PHE A 9 -6.73 -15.07 5.57
CA PHE A 9 -6.72 -13.61 5.63
C PHE A 9 -5.94 -13.08 4.42
N GLN A 10 -6.61 -12.29 3.57
CA GLN A 10 -6.06 -11.82 2.30
C GLN A 10 -5.74 -10.33 2.35
N TYR A 11 -4.58 -9.98 1.81
CA TYR A 11 -4.21 -8.61 1.54
C TYR A 11 -3.78 -8.47 0.09
N THR A 12 -4.19 -7.36 -0.51
CA THR A 12 -3.76 -6.97 -1.84
C THR A 12 -3.56 -5.47 -1.89
N ASN A 13 -2.47 -5.03 -2.51
CA ASN A 13 -2.28 -3.62 -2.84
C ASN A 13 -2.87 -3.25 -4.21
N ARG A 14 -3.61 -4.18 -4.85
CA ARG A 14 -4.24 -4.01 -6.16
C ARG A 14 -5.32 -2.95 -6.07
N ARG A 15 -5.18 -1.89 -6.89
CA ARG A 15 -6.25 -0.89 -7.07
C ARG A 15 -7.54 -1.59 -7.49
N GLN A 16 -8.66 -1.10 -6.97
CA GLN A 16 -9.98 -1.59 -7.32
C GLN A 16 -10.20 -1.41 -8.84
N LYS A 17 -10.78 -2.42 -9.51
CA LYS A 17 -10.99 -2.39 -10.98
C LYS A 17 -11.77 -1.16 -11.43
N SER A 18 -12.71 -0.68 -10.60
CA SER A 18 -13.52 0.52 -10.81
C SER A 18 -12.68 1.77 -11.03
N GLU A 19 -11.63 1.99 -10.23
CA GLU A 19 -10.75 3.16 -10.34
C GLU A 19 -9.98 3.18 -11.67
N LYS A 20 -9.52 2.01 -12.13
CA LYS A 20 -8.85 1.87 -13.44
C LYS A 20 -9.80 2.19 -14.59
N VAL A 21 -11.00 1.61 -14.57
CA VAL A 21 -12.02 1.84 -15.61
C VAL A 21 -12.41 3.32 -15.66
N PHE A 22 -12.64 3.95 -14.51
CA PHE A 22 -12.94 5.37 -14.43
C PHE A 22 -11.82 6.24 -15.01
N GLY A 23 -10.55 5.91 -14.71
CA GLY A 23 -9.40 6.59 -15.30
C GLY A 23 -9.36 6.52 -16.83
N TYR A 24 -9.68 5.35 -17.42
CA TYR A 24 -9.78 5.20 -18.87
C TYR A 24 -10.94 5.97 -19.47
N ILE A 25 -12.11 5.99 -18.82
CA ILE A 25 -13.28 6.75 -19.29
C ILE A 25 -12.94 8.25 -19.37
N ILE A 26 -12.31 8.81 -18.32
CA ILE A 26 -11.85 10.20 -18.32
C ILE A 26 -10.85 10.43 -19.46
N LEU A 27 -9.86 9.55 -19.61
CA LEU A 27 -8.85 9.68 -20.66
C LEU A 27 -9.45 9.69 -22.07
N ILE A 28 -10.42 8.81 -22.34
CA ILE A 28 -11.10 8.74 -23.64
C ILE A 28 -11.98 9.97 -23.86
N LEU A 29 -12.80 10.34 -22.88
CA LEU A 29 -13.73 11.47 -22.98
C LEU A 29 -12.99 12.79 -23.24
N PHE A 30 -11.99 13.09 -22.42
CA PHE A 30 -11.22 14.32 -22.53
C PHE A 30 -10.22 14.28 -23.70
N GLY A 31 -9.65 13.11 -24.01
CA GLY A 31 -8.74 12.93 -25.14
C GLY A 31 -9.44 13.10 -26.49
N LEU A 32 -10.59 12.46 -26.70
CA LEU A 32 -11.37 12.62 -27.93
C LEU A 32 -11.97 14.02 -28.04
N GLY A 33 -12.49 14.56 -26.93
CA GLY A 33 -13.01 15.93 -26.89
C GLY A 33 -11.93 16.97 -27.21
N SER A 34 -10.72 16.77 -26.70
CA SER A 34 -9.56 17.61 -27.01
C SER A 34 -9.21 17.58 -28.50
N LEU A 35 -9.05 16.38 -29.07
CA LEU A 35 -8.74 16.22 -30.49
C LEU A 35 -9.83 16.85 -31.37
N GLY A 36 -11.10 16.61 -31.05
CA GLY A 36 -12.23 17.21 -31.75
C GLY A 36 -12.20 18.74 -31.72
N ALA A 37 -11.98 19.34 -30.56
CA ALA A 37 -11.90 20.80 -30.41
C ALA A 37 -10.71 21.39 -31.19
N ILE A 38 -9.54 20.74 -31.16
CA ILE A 38 -8.36 21.19 -31.90
C ILE A 38 -8.59 21.08 -33.40
N PHE A 39 -9.04 19.92 -33.90
CA PHE A 39 -9.28 19.72 -35.33
C PHE A 39 -10.37 20.65 -35.86
N PHE A 40 -11.48 20.81 -35.13
CA PHE A 40 -12.56 21.70 -35.53
C PHE A 40 -12.13 23.18 -35.47
N GLY A 41 -11.36 23.57 -34.45
CA GLY A 41 -10.78 24.91 -34.38
C GLY A 41 -9.80 25.21 -35.51
N VAL A 42 -8.96 24.25 -35.90
CA VAL A 42 -8.07 24.39 -37.07
C VAL A 42 -8.88 24.44 -38.37
N TYR A 43 -9.92 23.62 -38.51
CA TYR A 43 -10.82 23.65 -39.66
C TYR A 43 -11.44 25.05 -39.83
N LEU A 44 -12.05 25.59 -38.77
CA LEU A 44 -12.66 26.93 -38.80
C LEU A 44 -11.64 28.02 -39.14
N LEU A 45 -10.41 27.93 -38.62
CA LEU A 45 -9.38 28.95 -38.85
C LEU A 45 -8.93 29.03 -40.30
N PHE A 46 -8.87 27.90 -41.02
CA PHE A 46 -8.28 27.82 -42.36
C PHE A 46 -9.30 27.65 -43.50
N LEU A 47 -10.49 27.13 -43.23
CA LEU A 47 -11.49 26.81 -44.26
C LEU A 47 -12.71 27.74 -44.21
N GLU A 48 -13.02 28.33 -43.05
CA GLU A 48 -14.13 29.27 -42.88
C GLU A 48 -13.60 30.63 -42.41
N ASN A 49 -13.21 31.46 -43.39
CA ASN A 49 -12.49 32.72 -43.18
C ASN A 49 -13.09 33.71 -42.16
N ASP A 50 -14.38 33.60 -41.83
CA ASP A 50 -15.07 34.51 -40.90
C ASP A 50 -15.16 33.97 -39.46
N GLU A 51 -14.84 32.69 -39.20
CA GLU A 51 -15.00 32.03 -37.88
C GLU A 51 -13.69 31.95 -37.07
N TRP A 52 -12.76 32.85 -37.34
CA TRP A 52 -11.46 32.89 -36.64
C TRP A 52 -11.62 33.15 -35.13
N ILE A 53 -12.67 33.87 -34.72
CA ILE A 53 -12.97 34.11 -33.29
C ILE A 53 -13.31 32.79 -32.59
N ALA A 54 -14.18 31.96 -33.17
CA ALA A 54 -14.53 30.65 -32.62
C ALA A 54 -13.28 29.75 -32.51
N SER A 55 -12.41 29.80 -33.51
CA SER A 55 -11.14 29.07 -33.55
C SER A 55 -10.21 29.45 -32.40
N CYS A 56 -10.11 30.75 -32.07
CA CYS A 56 -9.31 31.26 -30.96
C CYS A 56 -9.76 30.72 -29.59
N PHE A 57 -11.01 30.28 -29.43
CA PHE A 57 -11.49 29.65 -28.19
C PHE A 57 -11.41 28.12 -28.23
N LEU A 58 -11.66 27.51 -29.39
CA LEU A 58 -11.65 26.06 -29.55
C LEU A 58 -10.27 25.43 -29.40
N ILE A 59 -9.23 26.05 -29.97
CA ILE A 59 -7.87 25.48 -29.89
C ILE A 59 -7.33 25.51 -28.44
N PRO A 60 -7.36 26.62 -27.69
CA PRO A 60 -6.90 26.63 -26.30
C PRO A 60 -7.73 25.74 -25.38
N SER A 61 -9.05 25.67 -25.58
CA SER A 61 -9.90 24.75 -24.80
C SER A 61 -9.54 23.29 -25.10
N GLY A 62 -9.31 22.94 -26.36
CA GLY A 62 -8.80 21.62 -26.75
C GLY A 62 -7.45 21.29 -26.10
N LEU A 63 -6.50 22.22 -26.07
CA LEU A 63 -5.21 22.03 -25.38
C LEU A 63 -5.37 21.86 -23.86
N LEU A 64 -6.30 22.60 -23.24
CA LEU A 64 -6.60 22.44 -21.82
C LEU A 64 -7.17 21.05 -21.52
N LEU A 65 -8.12 20.56 -22.34
CA LEU A 65 -8.66 19.20 -22.22
C LEU A 65 -7.57 18.14 -22.43
N LEU A 66 -6.63 18.37 -23.35
CA LEU A 66 -5.48 17.49 -23.57
C LEU A 66 -4.62 17.39 -22.32
N TRP A 67 -4.34 18.53 -21.68
CA TRP A 67 -3.55 18.60 -20.47
C TRP A 67 -4.22 17.86 -19.30
N ILE A 68 -5.55 17.98 -19.16
CA ILE A 68 -6.34 17.22 -18.18
C ILE A 68 -6.25 15.71 -18.46
N ALA A 69 -6.42 15.29 -19.71
CA ALA A 69 -6.31 13.89 -20.11
C ALA A 69 -4.89 13.34 -19.83
N TRP A 70 -3.85 14.14 -20.07
CA TRP A 70 -2.47 13.80 -19.77
C TRP A 70 -2.22 13.63 -18.26
N ILE A 71 -2.75 14.52 -17.42
CA ILE A 71 -2.67 14.38 -15.95
C ILE A 71 -3.37 13.09 -15.51
N ALA A 72 -4.56 12.81 -16.05
CA ALA A 72 -5.30 11.59 -15.76
C ALA A 72 -4.51 10.33 -16.17
N TYR A 73 -3.85 10.35 -17.33
CA TYR A 73 -2.96 9.27 -17.78
C TYR A 73 -1.81 9.05 -16.79
N VAL A 74 -1.08 10.10 -16.42
CA VAL A 74 0.09 10.00 -15.54
C VAL A 74 -0.27 9.53 -14.13
N HIS A 75 -1.43 9.92 -13.59
CA HIS A 75 -1.81 9.57 -12.21
C HIS A 75 -2.59 8.25 -12.11
N ASN A 76 -3.44 7.94 -13.09
CA ASN A 76 -4.35 6.80 -13.01
C ASN A 76 -3.82 5.58 -13.77
N VAL A 77 -3.21 5.80 -14.94
CA VAL A 77 -2.76 4.71 -15.82
C VAL A 77 -1.29 4.36 -15.56
N ARG A 78 -0.44 5.34 -15.27
CA ARG A 78 1.03 5.16 -15.24
C ARG A 78 1.63 4.51 -13.98
N LYS A 79 0.85 4.06 -12.97
CA LYS A 79 1.41 3.39 -11.76
C LYS A 79 0.41 2.35 -11.18
N LYS A 80 0.78 1.15 -10.69
CA LYS A 80 2.06 0.57 -10.24
C LYS A 80 2.41 -0.64 -11.10
N ASP A 81 3.70 -0.81 -11.40
CA ASP A 81 4.21 -1.97 -12.15
C ASP A 81 4.29 -3.23 -11.30
N ILE A 82 4.10 -3.12 -9.98
CA ILE A 82 4.26 -4.21 -9.03
C ILE A 82 2.99 -4.31 -8.19
N ILE A 83 2.29 -5.44 -8.31
CA ILE A 83 1.22 -5.84 -7.41
C ILE A 83 1.82 -6.81 -6.38
N TYR A 84 1.49 -6.59 -5.12
CA TYR A 84 1.89 -7.43 -4.00
C TYR A 84 0.63 -7.97 -3.36
N ASP A 85 0.47 -9.28 -3.44
CA ASP A 85 -0.64 -10.02 -2.87
C ASP A 85 -0.04 -10.96 -1.82
N TYR A 86 -0.67 -11.07 -0.66
CA TYR A 86 -0.31 -12.13 0.28
C TYR A 86 -1.54 -12.68 0.98
N VAL A 87 -1.45 -13.94 1.38
CA VAL A 87 -2.49 -14.67 2.08
C VAL A 87 -1.90 -15.36 3.29
N LEU A 88 -2.43 -15.05 4.47
CA LEU A 88 -2.15 -15.80 5.68
C LEU A 88 -3.10 -16.99 5.72
N TYR A 89 -2.56 -18.18 5.46
CA TYR A 89 -3.27 -19.46 5.53
C TYR A 89 -3.15 -20.08 6.93
N GLU A 90 -3.74 -21.26 7.11
CA GLU A 90 -3.65 -22.04 8.36
C GLU A 90 -2.24 -22.62 8.61
N ASN A 91 -1.44 -22.76 7.56
CA ASN A 91 -0.14 -23.43 7.60
C ASN A 91 1.05 -22.51 7.29
N GLY A 92 0.81 -21.22 7.05
CA GLY A 92 1.86 -20.27 6.71
C GLY A 92 1.37 -19.04 5.97
N VAL A 93 2.31 -18.33 5.36
CA VAL A 93 2.08 -17.15 4.53
C VAL A 93 2.42 -17.48 3.09
N ALA A 94 1.50 -17.20 2.17
CA ALA A 94 1.81 -17.17 0.75
C ALA A 94 1.94 -15.72 0.29
N GLU A 95 2.99 -15.44 -0.47
CA GLU A 95 3.31 -14.14 -1.02
C GLU A 95 3.41 -14.26 -2.53
N GLU A 96 2.70 -13.39 -3.24
CA GLU A 96 2.77 -13.26 -4.69
C GLU A 96 3.22 -11.85 -5.08
N TRP A 97 4.32 -11.81 -5.81
CA TRP A 97 4.85 -10.61 -6.42
C TRP A 97 4.59 -10.64 -7.92
N HIS A 98 3.80 -9.68 -8.40
CA HIS A 98 3.39 -9.58 -9.80
C HIS A 98 4.01 -8.33 -10.43
N ASP A 99 5.02 -8.51 -11.27
CA ASP A 99 5.54 -7.46 -12.15
C ASP A 99 4.70 -7.39 -13.43
N GLN A 100 3.86 -6.37 -13.52
CA GLN A 100 2.97 -6.12 -14.65
C GLN A 100 3.75 -5.73 -15.92
N LYS A 101 4.98 -5.19 -15.82
CA LYS A 101 5.80 -4.83 -16.99
C LYS A 101 6.58 -6.01 -17.51
N GLY A 102 7.16 -6.79 -16.60
CA GLY A 102 7.95 -7.98 -16.94
C GLY A 102 7.11 -9.24 -17.21
N ASN A 103 5.81 -9.20 -16.91
CA ASN A 103 4.91 -10.37 -16.84
C ASN A 103 5.50 -11.49 -15.98
N LYS A 104 6.18 -11.12 -14.89
CA LYS A 104 6.82 -12.06 -13.96
C LYS A 104 5.95 -12.18 -12.72
N VAL A 105 5.60 -13.41 -12.39
CA VAL A 105 4.99 -13.77 -11.11
C VAL A 105 6.05 -14.51 -10.31
N LYS A 106 6.32 -14.03 -9.09
CA LYS A 106 7.13 -14.75 -8.12
C LYS A 106 6.23 -15.12 -6.96
N GLU A 107 6.05 -16.42 -6.76
CA GLU A 107 5.32 -16.97 -5.62
C GLU A 107 6.33 -17.45 -4.58
N ASN A 108 6.03 -17.19 -3.32
CA ASN A 108 6.82 -17.62 -2.20
C ASN A 108 5.87 -18.14 -1.11
N GLN A 109 6.13 -19.34 -0.61
CA GLN A 109 5.34 -19.95 0.46
C GLN A 109 6.24 -20.14 1.66
N ILE A 110 5.86 -19.50 2.76
CA ILE A 110 6.58 -19.52 4.03
C ILE A 110 5.72 -20.32 4.99
N THR A 111 6.10 -21.57 5.26
CA THR A 111 5.34 -22.37 6.22
C THR A 111 5.63 -21.91 7.63
N PHE A 112 4.69 -22.12 8.55
CA PHE A 112 4.91 -21.81 9.97
C PHE A 112 6.09 -22.59 10.57
N GLY A 113 6.39 -23.79 10.05
CA GLY A 113 7.55 -24.58 10.48
C GLY A 113 8.90 -24.04 10.01
N ASP A 114 8.90 -23.18 8.98
CA ASP A 114 10.11 -22.51 8.47
C ASP A 114 10.39 -21.18 9.17
N MET A 115 9.46 -20.70 10.01
CA MET A 115 9.58 -19.41 10.69
C MET A 115 10.44 -19.54 11.94
N ASP A 116 11.55 -18.81 11.97
CA ASP A 116 12.47 -18.80 13.10
C ASP A 116 11.97 -17.87 14.22
N LYS A 117 11.51 -16.68 13.83
CA LYS A 117 11.15 -15.60 14.77
C LYS A 117 10.21 -14.60 14.10
N VAL A 118 9.29 -14.02 14.87
CA VAL A 118 8.48 -12.88 14.44
C VAL A 118 8.79 -11.68 15.32
N LEU A 119 9.20 -10.57 14.71
CA LEU A 119 9.47 -9.30 15.37
C LEU A 119 8.38 -8.29 15.01
N ILE A 120 7.81 -7.64 16.03
CA ILE A 120 6.74 -6.65 15.90
C ILE A 120 7.30 -5.34 16.45
N GLY A 121 7.42 -4.33 15.60
CA GLY A 121 7.86 -3.00 16.02
C GLY A 121 6.90 -1.91 15.57
N ASN A 122 7.13 -0.70 16.08
CA ASN A 122 6.31 0.45 15.70
C ASN A 122 6.60 0.84 14.25
N TYR A 123 5.58 1.35 13.56
CA TYR A 123 5.72 1.89 12.21
C TYR A 123 4.94 3.21 12.11
N VAL A 124 5.66 4.32 11.98
CA VAL A 124 5.06 5.67 11.92
C VAL A 124 5.16 6.25 10.51
N ASP A 125 4.08 6.18 9.75
CA ASP A 125 4.07 6.76 8.42
C ASP A 125 3.71 8.25 8.44
N ARG A 126 4.50 9.08 7.75
CA ARG A 126 4.22 10.52 7.60
C ARG A 126 3.54 10.69 6.26
N MET A 127 2.28 11.10 6.30
CA MET A 127 1.49 11.37 5.11
C MET A 127 1.51 12.87 4.84
N PRO A 128 2.18 13.33 3.77
CA PRO A 128 2.30 14.75 3.49
C PRO A 128 0.92 15.35 3.21
N GLY A 129 0.59 16.42 3.92
CA GLY A 129 -0.68 17.14 3.80
C GLY A 129 -0.81 17.97 2.52
N GLY A 130 -0.05 17.72 1.46
CA GLY A 130 -0.05 18.61 0.28
C GLY A 130 0.34 20.06 0.61
N LYS A 131 0.25 20.97 -0.37
CA LYS A 131 0.62 22.37 -0.16
C LYS A 131 -0.38 23.04 0.80
N GLY A 132 0.12 23.51 1.95
CA GLY A 132 -0.63 24.33 2.90
C GLY A 132 -1.54 23.57 3.86
N ARG A 133 -1.51 22.23 3.89
CA ARG A 133 -2.15 21.47 4.97
C ARG A 133 -1.09 20.84 5.88
N ILE A 134 -1.51 20.59 7.12
CA ILE A 134 -0.66 19.98 8.14
C ILE A 134 -0.47 18.51 7.76
N ASP A 135 0.76 18.03 7.90
CA ASP A 135 1.06 16.61 7.73
C ASP A 135 0.37 15.81 8.82
N TYR A 136 -0.16 14.64 8.44
CA TYR A 136 -0.72 13.71 9.42
C TYR A 136 0.16 12.48 9.52
N PHE A 137 0.18 11.90 10.71
CA PHE A 137 0.93 10.70 11.00
C PHE A 137 -0.03 9.52 11.06
N ARG A 138 0.29 8.47 10.30
CA ARG A 138 -0.42 7.19 10.32
C ARG A 138 0.40 6.22 11.15
N PHE A 139 -0.18 5.85 12.28
CA PHE A 139 0.41 4.95 13.25
C PHE A 139 0.00 3.51 12.99
N GLY A 140 0.96 2.58 13.02
CA GLY A 140 0.74 1.14 12.89
C GLY A 140 1.92 0.34 13.44
N VAL A 141 1.98 -0.94 13.11
CA VAL A 141 3.11 -1.82 13.41
C VAL A 141 3.69 -2.40 12.12
N LEU A 142 4.99 -2.70 12.17
CA LEU A 142 5.68 -3.50 11.17
C LEU A 142 5.91 -4.89 11.77
N VAL A 143 5.30 -5.90 11.16
CA VAL A 143 5.54 -7.31 11.46
C VAL A 143 6.63 -7.82 10.53
N ILE A 144 7.69 -8.38 11.10
CA ILE A 144 8.83 -8.96 10.39
C ILE A 144 8.91 -10.43 10.76
N VAL A 145 8.60 -11.30 9.81
CA VAL A 145 8.75 -12.75 9.91
C VAL A 145 10.13 -13.12 9.36
N MET A 146 10.96 -13.70 10.22
CA MET A 146 12.29 -14.21 9.88
C MET A 146 12.16 -15.71 9.57
N TYR A 147 12.66 -16.12 8.41
CA TYR A 147 12.62 -17.52 7.95
C TYR A 147 13.82 -17.81 7.05
N GLN A 148 14.58 -18.87 7.30
CA GLN A 148 15.63 -19.37 6.39
C GLN A 148 16.57 -18.26 5.84
N ASN A 149 17.05 -17.36 6.71
CA ASN A 149 17.87 -16.17 6.37
C ASN A 149 17.19 -15.10 5.49
N ASN A 150 15.87 -15.16 5.34
CA ASN A 150 15.05 -14.19 4.62
C ASN A 150 14.05 -13.52 5.57
N TYR A 151 13.43 -12.46 5.05
CA TYR A 151 12.45 -11.66 5.79
C TYR A 151 11.18 -11.50 4.97
N PHE A 152 10.04 -11.76 5.61
CA PHE A 152 8.74 -11.33 5.15
C PHE A 152 8.30 -10.17 6.04
N MET A 153 7.82 -9.08 5.43
CA MET A 153 7.52 -7.85 6.16
C MET A 153 6.13 -7.35 5.80
N GLN A 154 5.33 -7.02 6.81
CA GLN A 154 3.99 -6.51 6.62
C GLN A 154 3.67 -5.32 7.53
N HIS A 155 3.09 -4.27 6.94
CA HIS A 155 2.57 -3.13 7.68
C HIS A 155 1.12 -3.39 8.10
N ILE A 156 0.88 -3.45 9.40
CA ILE A 156 -0.46 -3.60 9.96
C ILE A 156 -0.88 -2.29 10.59
N PHE A 157 -2.01 -1.75 10.14
CA PHE A 157 -2.56 -0.50 10.67
C PHE A 157 -3.88 -0.71 11.44
N GLN A 158 -4.44 -1.91 11.40
CA GLN A 158 -5.69 -2.27 12.06
C GLN A 158 -5.40 -3.27 13.20
N ALA A 159 -6.00 -3.03 14.36
CA ALA A 159 -5.68 -3.80 15.58
C ALA A 159 -6.24 -5.23 15.54
N ASP A 160 -7.40 -5.41 14.92
CA ASP A 160 -8.01 -6.71 14.62
C ASP A 160 -7.12 -7.55 13.70
N GLU A 161 -6.57 -6.96 12.64
CA GLU A 161 -5.59 -7.63 11.78
C GLU A 161 -4.38 -8.11 12.59
N LEU A 162 -3.80 -7.25 13.44
CA LEU A 162 -2.67 -7.64 14.30
C LEU A 162 -3.05 -8.80 15.24
N THR A 163 -4.26 -8.78 15.79
CA THR A 163 -4.76 -9.82 16.69
C THR A 163 -4.89 -11.16 15.97
N VAL A 164 -5.37 -11.15 14.73
CA VAL A 164 -5.44 -12.35 13.87
C VAL A 164 -4.04 -12.90 13.60
N TRP A 165 -3.06 -12.04 13.30
CA TRP A 165 -1.67 -12.46 13.13
C TRP A 165 -1.10 -13.11 14.39
N LEU A 166 -1.20 -12.42 15.52
CA LEU A 166 -0.69 -12.91 16.81
C LEU A 166 -1.29 -14.25 17.21
N SER A 167 -2.62 -14.39 17.10
CA SER A 167 -3.30 -15.63 17.46
C SER A 167 -2.81 -16.83 16.63
N ARG A 168 -2.68 -16.68 15.30
CA ARG A 168 -2.21 -17.78 14.44
C ARG A 168 -0.76 -18.16 14.68
N MET A 169 0.10 -17.17 14.90
CA MET A 169 1.51 -17.44 15.19
C MET A 169 1.65 -18.19 16.52
N ARG A 170 0.89 -17.77 17.54
CA ARG A 170 0.86 -18.42 18.86
C ARG A 170 0.30 -19.83 18.81
N ASP A 171 -0.76 -20.06 18.03
CA ASP A 171 -1.37 -21.40 17.87
C ASP A 171 -0.40 -22.42 17.25
N LYS A 172 0.68 -21.94 16.63
CA LYS A 172 1.71 -22.74 15.97
C LYS A 172 3.06 -22.70 16.71
N ASP A 173 3.06 -22.17 17.93
CA ASP A 173 4.25 -22.09 18.81
C ASP A 173 5.42 -21.31 18.20
N ILE A 174 5.10 -20.28 17.40
CA ILE A 174 6.12 -19.40 16.80
C ILE A 174 6.54 -18.35 17.82
N SER A 175 7.85 -18.15 17.95
CA SER A 175 8.41 -17.16 18.88
C SER A 175 8.10 -15.73 18.43
N LEU A 176 7.30 -15.02 19.23
CA LEU A 176 6.86 -13.65 18.99
C LEU A 176 7.63 -12.67 19.88
N PHE A 177 8.15 -11.60 19.29
CA PHE A 177 8.89 -10.56 20.00
C PHE A 177 8.37 -9.18 19.64
N TYR A 178 8.27 -8.31 20.64
CA TYR A 178 7.97 -6.90 20.47
C TYR A 178 9.22 -6.04 20.64
N THR A 179 9.34 -4.98 19.85
CA THR A 179 10.35 -3.95 20.05
C THR A 179 9.71 -2.56 20.08
N PRO A 180 10.09 -1.69 21.05
CA PRO A 180 9.55 -0.34 21.13
C PRO A 180 10.09 0.60 20.03
N TYR A 181 11.11 0.18 19.29
CA TYR A 181 11.72 0.98 18.24
C TYR A 181 10.76 1.19 17.04
N ASP A 182 10.89 2.35 16.38
CA ASP A 182 10.27 2.58 15.08
C ASP A 182 11.11 1.91 14.00
N LEU A 183 10.53 0.92 13.34
CA LEU A 183 11.19 0.12 12.33
C LEU A 183 11.09 0.72 10.93
N LYS A 184 10.42 1.89 10.76
CA LYS A 184 10.27 2.53 9.45
C LYS A 184 11.60 2.79 8.77
N GLN A 185 12.56 3.38 9.49
CA GLN A 185 13.84 3.75 8.87
C GLN A 185 14.60 2.50 8.42
N ALA A 186 14.69 1.49 9.27
CA ALA A 186 15.29 0.19 8.93
C ALA A 186 14.60 -0.48 7.73
N PHE A 187 13.27 -0.39 7.65
CA PHE A 187 12.50 -0.89 6.52
C PHE A 187 12.81 -0.17 5.20
N LEU A 188 13.01 1.16 5.24
CA LEU A 188 13.37 1.94 4.05
C LEU A 188 14.81 1.67 3.61
N ASP A 189 15.73 1.59 4.58
CA ASP A 189 17.15 1.42 4.35
C ASP A 189 17.52 0.06 3.79
N ARG A 190 16.67 -0.97 3.98
CA ARG A 190 16.86 -2.32 3.40
C ARG A 190 16.99 -2.34 1.86
N ALA A 191 16.52 -1.29 1.19
CA ALA A 191 16.66 -1.17 -0.27
C ALA A 191 18.10 -0.87 -0.70
N GLN A 192 18.93 -0.37 0.21
CA GLN A 192 20.31 0.06 -0.05
C GLN A 192 21.34 -0.69 0.81
N PHE A 193 20.93 -1.16 1.98
CA PHE A 193 21.79 -1.80 2.98
C PHE A 193 21.27 -3.17 3.36
N ASP A 194 22.18 -4.08 3.67
CA ASP A 194 21.83 -5.38 4.27
C ASP A 194 21.55 -5.17 5.77
N ILE A 195 20.28 -5.14 6.13
CA ILE A 195 19.82 -4.91 7.50
C ILE A 195 19.50 -6.25 8.15
N ASP A 196 20.28 -6.61 9.17
CA ASP A 196 20.04 -7.82 9.96
C ASP A 196 19.04 -7.55 11.10
N PHE A 197 17.79 -7.97 10.90
CA PHE A 197 16.73 -7.81 11.88
C PHE A 197 16.83 -8.82 13.05
N ASN A 198 17.66 -9.88 12.93
CA ASN A 198 17.82 -10.86 14.00
C ASN A 198 18.46 -10.25 15.25
N ASN A 199 19.34 -9.27 15.05
CA ASN A 199 20.07 -8.58 16.13
C ASN A 199 19.22 -7.56 16.90
N ILE A 200 17.99 -7.28 16.45
CA ILE A 200 17.11 -6.35 17.16
C ILE A 200 16.64 -7.01 18.46
N LYS A 201 16.99 -6.38 19.58
CA LYS A 201 16.49 -6.77 20.90
C LYS A 201 14.98 -6.60 20.93
N GLY A 202 14.29 -7.70 21.22
CA GLY A 202 12.86 -7.76 21.41
C GLY A 202 12.53 -8.32 22.79
N ILE A 203 11.36 -7.95 23.28
CA ILE A 203 10.73 -8.46 24.50
C ILE A 203 9.78 -9.58 24.05
N PRO A 204 9.83 -10.80 24.64
CA PRO A 204 8.85 -11.84 24.34
C PRO A 204 7.41 -11.32 24.46
N TRP A 205 6.54 -11.70 23.53
CA TRP A 205 5.20 -11.16 23.47
C TRP A 205 4.37 -11.46 24.72
N GLU A 206 4.61 -12.62 25.35
CA GLU A 206 3.95 -13.05 26.58
C GLU A 206 4.21 -12.07 27.74
N GLU A 207 5.40 -11.48 27.81
CA GLU A 207 5.75 -10.46 28.80
C GLU A 207 5.02 -9.13 28.51
N VAL A 208 4.84 -8.80 27.23
CA VAL A 208 4.12 -7.59 26.81
C VAL A 208 2.64 -7.67 27.19
N GLU A 209 2.02 -8.84 27.07
CA GLU A 209 0.63 -9.06 27.47
C GLU A 209 0.42 -8.93 28.98
N GLN A 210 1.41 -9.34 29.77
CA GLN A 210 1.38 -9.24 31.23
C GLN A 210 1.59 -7.81 31.72
N GLU A 211 2.12 -6.91 30.89
CA GLU A 211 2.33 -5.50 31.22
C GLU A 211 1.29 -4.59 30.56
N PRO A 212 0.24 -4.14 31.28
CA PRO A 212 -0.84 -3.32 30.71
C PRO A 212 -0.34 -2.00 30.11
N ARG A 213 0.83 -1.50 30.54
CA ARG A 213 1.44 -0.27 30.01
C ARG A 213 2.10 -0.50 28.65
N LEU A 214 2.73 -1.65 28.42
CA LEU A 214 3.36 -2.00 27.15
C LEU A 214 2.31 -2.42 26.13
N ALA A 215 1.36 -3.26 26.54
CA ALA A 215 0.18 -3.58 25.74
C ALA A 215 -0.57 -2.30 25.32
N LYS A 216 -0.79 -1.36 26.26
CA LYS A 216 -1.37 -0.05 25.91
C LYS A 216 -0.48 0.81 25.04
N ARG A 217 0.85 0.72 25.03
CA ARG A 217 1.67 1.50 24.07
C ARG A 217 1.59 0.93 22.67
N CYS A 218 1.63 -0.39 22.54
CA CYS A 218 1.44 -1.10 21.28
C CYS A 218 0.03 -0.85 20.71
N ILE A 219 -1.00 -0.84 21.58
CA ILE A 219 -2.42 -0.68 21.21
C ILE A 219 -2.89 0.78 21.20
N ALA A 220 -2.34 1.71 21.99
CA ALA A 220 -2.78 3.12 22.02
C ALA A 220 -2.36 3.89 20.77
N ILE A 221 -1.27 3.46 20.11
CA ILE A 221 -0.93 3.82 18.72
C ILE A 221 -2.11 3.47 17.78
N HIS A 222 -2.92 2.46 18.11
CA HIS A 222 -4.06 2.01 17.31
C HIS A 222 -5.40 2.63 17.74
N LEU A 223 -5.61 2.91 19.03
CA LEU A 223 -6.86 3.51 19.54
C LEU A 223 -7.04 5.01 19.19
N GLN A 224 -5.96 5.75 18.92
CA GLN A 224 -6.08 7.15 18.48
C GLN A 224 -6.65 7.30 17.06
N ASN A 225 -6.47 6.29 16.18
CA ASN A 225 -7.03 6.31 14.82
C ASN A 225 -8.56 6.10 14.80
N GLY A 226 -9.14 5.47 15.82
CA GLY A 226 -10.60 5.25 15.92
C GLY A 226 -11.40 6.46 16.40
N LYS A 227 -10.75 7.45 17.04
CA LYS A 227 -11.42 8.63 17.61
C LYS A 227 -11.28 9.92 16.77
N MET A 228 -10.57 9.89 15.65
CA MET A 228 -10.47 11.05 14.73
C MET A 228 -11.53 11.04 13.61
N LYS A 229 -12.64 10.32 13.79
CA LYS A 229 -13.87 10.51 13.00
C LYS A 229 -14.89 11.30 13.83
N THR A 230 -14.73 12.61 13.88
CA THR A 230 -15.80 13.57 14.24
C THR A 230 -15.62 14.82 13.40
#